data_AF-A0A356GDK9-F1
#
_entry.id   AF-A0A356GDK9-F1
#
_cell.length_a   1.000
_cell.length_b   1.000
_cell.length_c   1.000
_cell.angle_alpha   90.00
_cell.angle_beta   90.00
_cell.angle_gamma   90.00
#
_symmetry.space_group_name_H-M   'P 1'
#
loop_
_entity.id
_entity.type
_entity.pdbx_description
1 polymer ?
#
loop_
_entity_poly.entity_id
_entity_poly.type
_entity_poly.pdbx_seq_one_letter_code
_entity_poly.pdbx_strand_id
1 'polypeptide(L)'
;MYSIFGSVIAAISTPRGKGSIAVIRMSGDGSIAIGEKFIFPKSGKPLSAVKSNYAALCDVKNADGTTLDEAVVTVFRAPHSFTGEDTVEISCHGGVLLSSRVLSRAFECGAVQAAAGEFTRRAFSSGKISLSQAEAVIGKIDAKTDSSLRLWDNAAQGRIKCETDAIYDELGEIISSAYATIDFPEEDLAPLSRDEMRTRTEKVAAHLEALAATYRTGHAVCEGVNTVICGKPNTGKSTLLNLLCGSERAIVTDIAGTTRDVISETVAAGDILLRLCDTAGIRETGDAIEKIGVDRSLSAIENAELILAVFDGSKPLDDEDRQIITLIKEKATSGCDIIAILNKSDKGEALSADDVGFPHSVRISAKDETAKSTVTTEIESLYTDGEYTENAVLTGERQHAAVCRALELTKGALEALDTFGEDIAGSELEQAMGAIGEIDGRAVGEDVVNRIFHNFCVGK
;
A
#
# COMPACT_ATOMS: atom_id res chain seq x y z
N MET A 1 -22.88 -18.75 14.56
CA MET A 1 -22.29 -17.46 14.15
C MET A 1 -23.00 -17.09 12.86
N TYR A 2 -23.93 -16.13 12.91
CA TYR A 2 -24.66 -15.70 11.72
C TYR A 2 -23.67 -15.01 10.78
N SER A 3 -23.60 -15.43 9.51
CA SER A 3 -22.84 -14.67 8.51
C SER A 3 -23.48 -13.28 8.41
N ILE A 4 -22.66 -12.24 8.62
CA ILE A 4 -23.05 -10.83 8.42
C ILE A 4 -23.49 -10.59 6.96
N PHE A 5 -23.06 -11.47 6.03
CA PHE A 5 -23.34 -11.41 4.61
C PHE A 5 -24.24 -12.59 4.19
N GLY A 6 -25.54 -12.36 4.07
CA GLY A 6 -26.51 -13.43 3.78
C GLY A 6 -26.46 -14.04 2.36
N SER A 7 -25.49 -13.66 1.52
CA SER A 7 -25.39 -14.11 0.12
C SER A 7 -24.08 -14.85 -0.17
N VAL A 8 -24.18 -15.90 -0.99
CA VAL A 8 -23.00 -16.53 -1.61
C VAL A 8 -22.55 -15.64 -2.77
N ILE A 9 -21.30 -15.21 -2.72
CA ILE A 9 -20.68 -14.42 -3.78
C ILE A 9 -19.82 -15.28 -4.69
N ALA A 10 -19.71 -14.88 -5.95
CA ALA A 10 -18.83 -15.51 -6.92
C ALA A 10 -18.15 -14.49 -7.82
N ALA A 11 -16.90 -14.76 -8.20
CA ALA A 11 -16.14 -14.00 -9.19
C ALA A 11 -14.99 -14.83 -9.78
N ILE A 12 -14.42 -14.34 -10.89
CA ILE A 12 -13.18 -14.85 -11.44
C ILE A 12 -12.02 -14.25 -10.62
N SER A 13 -11.17 -15.09 -10.04
CA SER A 13 -10.05 -14.70 -9.17
C SER A 13 -8.69 -14.64 -9.89
N THR A 14 -8.65 -15.00 -11.17
CA THR A 14 -7.47 -14.89 -12.04
C THR A 14 -7.54 -13.67 -12.96
N PRO A 15 -6.40 -13.11 -13.42
CA PRO A 15 -6.39 -12.00 -14.38
C PRO A 15 -7.22 -12.30 -15.62
N ARG A 16 -7.87 -11.26 -16.19
CA ARG A 16 -8.61 -11.38 -17.44
C ARG A 16 -7.63 -11.57 -18.59
N GLY A 17 -7.77 -12.68 -19.32
CA GLY A 17 -6.90 -12.97 -20.46
C GLY A 17 -7.01 -14.43 -20.87
N LYS A 18 -6.21 -14.80 -21.89
CA LYS A 18 -6.04 -16.20 -22.27
C LYS A 18 -4.98 -16.81 -21.38
N GLY A 19 -5.35 -17.84 -20.62
CA GLY A 19 -4.44 -18.63 -19.79
C GLY A 19 -4.68 -20.13 -19.96
N SER A 20 -3.82 -20.95 -19.35
CA SER A 20 -4.07 -22.38 -19.22
C SER A 20 -5.24 -22.65 -18.27
N ILE A 21 -5.33 -21.90 -17.18
CA ILE A 21 -6.31 -22.07 -16.10
C ILE A 21 -6.96 -20.72 -15.78
N ALA A 22 -8.25 -20.74 -15.44
CA ALA A 22 -8.95 -19.67 -14.75
C ALA A 22 -9.57 -20.21 -13.46
N VAL A 23 -9.57 -19.40 -12.41
CA VAL A 23 -10.17 -19.77 -11.12
C VAL A 23 -11.44 -18.96 -10.92
N ILE A 24 -12.55 -19.66 -10.69
CA ILE A 24 -13.80 -19.06 -10.20
C ILE A 24 -13.92 -19.42 -8.73
N ARG A 25 -14.06 -18.40 -7.87
CA ARG A 25 -14.22 -18.57 -6.43
C ARG A 25 -15.66 -18.28 -6.05
N MET A 26 -16.27 -19.16 -5.26
CA MET A 26 -17.56 -18.93 -4.60
C MET A 26 -17.37 -18.97 -3.08
N SER A 27 -17.93 -18.02 -2.34
CA SER A 27 -17.80 -17.97 -0.88
C SER A 27 -19.08 -17.48 -0.20
N GLY A 28 -19.41 -18.04 0.95
CA GLY A 28 -20.61 -17.73 1.73
C GLY A 28 -21.30 -18.98 2.25
N ASP A 29 -22.23 -18.79 3.19
CA ASP A 29 -23.05 -19.88 3.72
C ASP A 29 -23.89 -20.52 2.59
N GLY A 30 -23.79 -21.84 2.44
CA GLY A 30 -24.43 -22.58 1.35
C GLY A 30 -23.67 -22.58 0.01
N SER A 31 -22.43 -22.08 -0.06
CA SER A 31 -21.62 -22.08 -1.30
C SER A 31 -21.40 -23.50 -1.86
N ILE A 32 -21.22 -24.50 -0.98
CA ILE A 32 -21.10 -25.91 -1.35
C ILE A 32 -22.41 -26.41 -1.96
N ALA A 33 -23.55 -26.08 -1.34
CA ALA A 33 -24.88 -26.48 -1.83
C ALA A 33 -25.22 -25.85 -3.19
N ILE A 34 -24.76 -24.62 -3.44
CA ILE A 34 -24.86 -24.00 -4.78
C ILE A 34 -23.96 -24.74 -5.77
N GLY A 35 -22.73 -25.07 -5.39
CA GLY A 35 -21.80 -25.86 -6.20
C GLY A 35 -22.37 -27.21 -6.62
N GLU A 36 -23.04 -27.93 -5.72
CA GLU A 36 -23.66 -29.23 -6.01
C GLU A 36 -24.68 -29.21 -7.15
N LYS A 37 -25.26 -28.05 -7.47
CA LYS A 37 -26.24 -27.92 -8.56
C LYS A 37 -25.62 -28.02 -9.95
N PHE A 38 -24.31 -27.80 -10.08
CA PHE A 38 -23.65 -27.73 -11.39
C PHE A 38 -22.23 -28.34 -11.44
N ILE A 39 -21.68 -28.75 -10.31
CA ILE A 39 -20.36 -29.39 -10.18
C ILE A 39 -20.55 -30.84 -9.76
N PHE A 40 -20.08 -31.77 -10.60
CA PHE A 40 -20.26 -33.20 -10.41
C PHE A 40 -18.90 -33.90 -10.31
N PRO A 41 -18.47 -34.30 -9.09
CA PRO A 41 -17.24 -35.06 -8.92
C PRO A 41 -17.24 -36.36 -9.72
N LYS A 42 -16.14 -36.67 -10.42
CA LYS A 42 -15.96 -37.91 -11.18
C LYS A 42 -16.04 -39.17 -10.31
N SER A 43 -15.87 -39.01 -8.99
CA SER A 43 -16.06 -40.08 -8.00
C SER A 43 -17.52 -40.52 -7.83
N GLY A 44 -18.49 -39.78 -8.39
CA GLY A 44 -19.93 -40.00 -8.24
C GLY A 44 -20.49 -39.57 -6.87
N LYS A 45 -19.65 -39.08 -5.97
CA LYS A 45 -20.07 -38.56 -4.67
C LYS A 45 -20.51 -37.09 -4.79
N PRO A 46 -21.40 -36.60 -3.90
CA PRO A 46 -21.79 -35.19 -3.88
C PRO A 46 -20.60 -34.29 -3.49
N LEU A 47 -20.64 -33.00 -3.87
CA LEU A 47 -19.56 -32.04 -3.57
C LEU A 47 -19.35 -31.87 -2.06
N SER A 48 -20.42 -31.94 -1.27
CA SER A 48 -20.39 -31.94 0.20
C SER A 48 -19.63 -33.12 0.81
N ALA A 49 -19.38 -34.19 0.06
CA ALA A 49 -18.54 -35.32 0.50
C ALA A 49 -17.05 -35.13 0.19
N VAL A 50 -16.67 -34.11 -0.60
CA VAL A 50 -15.25 -33.78 -0.85
C VAL A 50 -14.65 -33.25 0.43
N LYS A 51 -13.57 -33.87 0.93
CA LYS A 51 -12.90 -33.46 2.16
C LYS A 51 -12.37 -32.02 2.05
N SER A 52 -12.46 -31.24 3.13
CA SER A 52 -11.97 -29.85 3.12
C SER A 52 -10.47 -29.80 2.80
N ASN A 53 -10.06 -28.87 1.95
CA ASN A 53 -8.69 -28.70 1.44
C ASN A 53 -8.20 -29.84 0.54
N TYR A 54 -9.12 -30.60 -0.09
CA TYR A 54 -8.79 -31.61 -1.09
C TYR A 54 -9.35 -31.20 -2.45
N ALA A 55 -8.56 -31.47 -3.49
CA ALA A 55 -8.97 -31.31 -4.88
C ALA A 55 -9.78 -32.53 -5.35
N ALA A 56 -10.80 -32.28 -6.15
CA ALA A 56 -11.59 -33.29 -6.86
C ALA A 56 -11.65 -32.93 -8.35
N LEU A 57 -11.50 -33.94 -9.22
CA LEU A 57 -11.80 -33.78 -10.65
C LEU A 57 -13.32 -33.83 -10.83
N CYS A 58 -13.88 -32.82 -11.51
CA CYS A 58 -15.31 -32.62 -11.63
C CYS A 58 -15.72 -32.25 -13.06
N ASP A 59 -16.90 -32.70 -13.47
CA ASP A 59 -17.61 -32.12 -14.61
C ASP A 59 -18.38 -30.88 -14.15
N VAL A 60 -18.16 -29.75 -14.81
CA VAL A 60 -18.96 -28.54 -14.67
C VAL A 60 -20.03 -28.56 -15.75
N LYS A 61 -21.31 -28.50 -15.39
CA LYS A 61 -22.42 -28.72 -16.32
C LYS A 61 -23.30 -27.49 -16.51
N ASN A 62 -23.82 -27.35 -17.72
CA ASN A 62 -24.89 -26.41 -18.07
C ASN A 62 -26.23 -26.85 -17.47
N ALA A 63 -27.23 -25.96 -17.53
CA ALA A 63 -28.59 -26.24 -17.07
C ALA A 63 -29.27 -27.41 -17.83
N ASP A 64 -28.90 -27.64 -19.09
CA ASP A 64 -29.38 -28.74 -19.92
C ASP A 64 -28.64 -30.07 -19.65
N GLY A 65 -27.67 -30.07 -18.73
CA GLY A 65 -26.87 -31.24 -18.37
C GLY A 65 -25.67 -31.51 -19.26
N THR A 66 -25.43 -30.71 -20.31
CA THR A 66 -24.22 -30.80 -21.12
C THR A 66 -22.98 -30.36 -20.32
N THR A 67 -21.84 -31.00 -20.56
CA THR A 67 -20.57 -30.61 -19.91
C THR A 67 -20.09 -29.30 -20.52
N LEU A 68 -19.97 -28.28 -19.66
CA LEU A 68 -19.38 -27.00 -20.00
C LEU A 68 -17.85 -27.09 -19.96
N ASP A 69 -17.30 -27.71 -18.92
CA ASP A 69 -15.87 -27.98 -18.78
C ASP A 69 -15.59 -29.17 -17.85
N GLU A 70 -14.38 -29.71 -17.93
CA GLU A 70 -13.80 -30.55 -16.88
C GLU A 70 -12.84 -29.69 -16.04
N ALA A 71 -13.07 -29.61 -14.73
CA ALA A 71 -12.36 -28.71 -13.83
C ALA A 71 -11.84 -29.42 -12.59
N VAL A 72 -10.77 -28.88 -12.02
CA VAL A 72 -10.32 -29.25 -10.67
C VAL A 72 -11.02 -28.35 -9.67
N VAL A 73 -11.75 -28.94 -8.73
CA VAL A 73 -12.52 -28.22 -7.72
C VAL A 73 -11.97 -28.48 -6.33
N THR A 74 -11.76 -27.41 -5.56
CA THR A 74 -11.32 -27.48 -4.17
C THR A 74 -12.43 -26.94 -3.27
N VAL A 75 -12.73 -27.68 -2.20
CA VAL A 75 -13.73 -27.27 -1.19
C VAL A 75 -13.00 -26.87 0.10
N PHE A 76 -13.26 -25.67 0.59
CA PHE A 76 -12.82 -25.17 1.88
C PHE A 76 -14.04 -25.01 2.79
N ARG A 77 -14.00 -25.59 3.99
CA ARG A 77 -15.07 -25.42 4.98
C ARG A 77 -14.69 -24.39 6.02
N ALA A 78 -15.67 -23.62 6.48
CA ALA A 78 -15.52 -22.71 7.60
C ALA A 78 -14.99 -23.44 8.84
N PRO A 79 -14.11 -22.82 9.66
CA PRO A 79 -13.48 -21.50 9.47
C PRO A 79 -12.18 -21.55 8.63
N HIS A 80 -11.86 -22.68 8.00
CA HIS A 80 -10.58 -22.96 7.34
C HIS A 80 -10.58 -22.61 5.84
N SER A 81 -10.99 -21.37 5.53
CA SER A 81 -10.93 -20.76 4.20
C SER A 81 -10.29 -19.36 4.29
N PHE A 82 -10.10 -18.69 3.15
CA PHE A 82 -9.64 -17.30 3.13
C PHE A 82 -10.63 -16.34 3.80
N THR A 83 -11.91 -16.43 3.44
CA THR A 83 -12.97 -15.56 3.98
C THR A 83 -13.43 -15.95 5.38
N GLY A 84 -13.05 -17.13 5.87
CA GLY A 84 -13.63 -17.74 7.08
C GLY A 84 -14.97 -18.46 6.85
N GLU A 85 -15.52 -18.37 5.64
CA GLU A 85 -16.79 -19.01 5.24
C GLU A 85 -16.56 -20.26 4.39
N ASP A 86 -17.57 -21.09 4.21
CA ASP A 86 -17.53 -22.16 3.21
C ASP A 86 -17.21 -21.57 1.82
N THR A 87 -16.22 -22.15 1.14
CA THR A 87 -15.70 -21.65 -0.13
C THR A 87 -15.45 -22.79 -1.10
N VAL A 88 -15.83 -22.59 -2.35
CA VAL A 88 -15.58 -23.52 -3.46
C VAL A 88 -14.75 -22.80 -4.52
N GLU A 89 -13.61 -23.35 -4.88
CA GLU A 89 -12.76 -22.86 -5.97
C GLU A 89 -12.80 -23.81 -7.16
N ILE A 90 -13.10 -23.28 -8.34
CA ILE A 90 -13.26 -24.01 -9.59
C ILE A 90 -12.12 -23.59 -10.52
N SER A 91 -11.12 -24.46 -10.68
CA SER A 91 -10.01 -24.29 -11.62
C SER A 91 -10.38 -24.92 -12.95
N CYS A 92 -10.94 -24.11 -13.85
CA CYS A 92 -11.36 -24.50 -15.20
C CYS A 92 -10.32 -24.08 -16.25
N HIS A 93 -10.50 -24.47 -17.51
CA HIS A 93 -9.62 -24.00 -18.58
C HIS A 93 -9.72 -22.48 -18.75
N GLY A 94 -8.57 -21.83 -18.97
CA GLY A 94 -8.41 -20.36 -18.93
C GLY A 94 -8.91 -19.58 -20.15
N GLY A 95 -9.96 -20.06 -20.82
CA GLY A 95 -10.61 -19.36 -21.92
C GLY A 95 -11.57 -18.28 -21.41
N VAL A 96 -11.46 -17.04 -21.92
CA VAL A 96 -12.29 -15.89 -21.49
C VAL A 96 -13.80 -16.18 -21.55
N LEU A 97 -14.27 -16.80 -22.64
CA LEU A 97 -15.68 -17.17 -22.78
C LEU A 97 -16.07 -18.28 -21.79
N LEU A 98 -15.19 -19.26 -21.59
CA LEU A 98 -15.46 -20.42 -20.77
C LEU A 98 -15.57 -20.05 -19.28
N SER A 99 -14.60 -19.31 -18.75
CA SER A 99 -14.63 -18.84 -17.37
C SER A 99 -15.84 -17.93 -17.10
N SER A 100 -16.22 -17.09 -18.07
CA SER A 100 -17.45 -16.29 -18.00
C SER A 100 -18.71 -17.16 -17.96
N ARG A 101 -18.75 -18.28 -18.69
CA ARG A 101 -19.89 -19.22 -18.68
C ARG A 101 -19.97 -20.00 -17.36
N VAL A 102 -18.82 -20.43 -16.82
CA VAL A 102 -18.76 -21.09 -15.51
C VAL A 102 -19.26 -20.14 -14.41
N LEU A 103 -18.81 -18.88 -14.42
CA LEU A 103 -19.30 -17.86 -13.50
C LEU A 103 -20.81 -17.60 -13.67
N SER A 104 -21.29 -17.49 -14.93
CA SER A 104 -22.72 -17.32 -15.20
C SER A 104 -23.55 -18.48 -14.65
N ARG A 105 -23.01 -19.70 -14.75
CA ARG A 105 -23.66 -20.89 -14.19
C ARG A 105 -23.76 -20.84 -12.67
N ALA A 106 -22.76 -20.30 -11.99
CA ALA A 106 -22.84 -20.06 -10.54
C ALA A 106 -23.98 -19.08 -10.19
N PHE A 107 -24.15 -18.01 -10.97
CA PHE A 107 -25.24 -17.05 -10.78
C PHE A 107 -26.63 -17.66 -11.00
N GLU A 108 -26.80 -18.43 -12.07
CA GLU A 108 -28.03 -19.20 -12.32
C GLU A 108 -28.38 -20.16 -11.17
N CYS A 109 -27.37 -20.64 -10.43
CA CYS A 109 -27.53 -21.54 -9.30
C CYS A 109 -27.76 -20.84 -7.96
N GLY A 110 -27.69 -19.50 -7.92
CA GLY A 110 -28.02 -18.67 -6.76
C GLY A 110 -26.85 -17.86 -6.17
N ALA A 111 -25.66 -17.90 -6.77
CA ALA A 111 -24.58 -17.00 -6.36
C ALA A 111 -24.83 -15.58 -6.88
N VAL A 112 -24.21 -14.59 -6.24
CA VAL A 112 -24.26 -13.18 -6.66
C VAL A 112 -22.86 -12.72 -7.06
N GLN A 113 -22.76 -11.75 -7.97
CA GLN A 113 -21.48 -11.14 -8.34
C GLN A 113 -20.81 -10.51 -7.12
N ALA A 114 -19.57 -10.91 -6.83
CA ALA A 114 -18.78 -10.27 -5.78
C ALA A 114 -18.45 -8.82 -6.16
N ALA A 115 -18.49 -7.91 -5.18
CA ALA A 115 -17.98 -6.56 -5.31
C ALA A 115 -16.43 -6.53 -5.30
N ALA A 116 -15.85 -5.37 -5.62
CA ALA A 116 -14.43 -5.10 -5.44
C ALA A 116 -14.02 -5.34 -3.98
N GLY A 117 -12.98 -6.16 -3.76
CA GLY A 117 -12.42 -6.43 -2.43
C GLY A 117 -13.32 -7.25 -1.50
N GLU A 118 -14.45 -7.77 -1.97
CA GLU A 118 -15.45 -8.37 -1.09
C GLU A 118 -14.94 -9.63 -0.39
N PHE A 119 -14.09 -10.46 -1.02
CA PHE A 119 -13.59 -11.66 -0.33
C PHE A 119 -12.64 -11.28 0.81
N THR A 120 -11.77 -10.30 0.61
CA THR A 120 -10.84 -9.79 1.63
C THR A 120 -11.60 -9.04 2.72
N ARG A 121 -12.65 -8.28 2.37
CA ARG A 121 -13.56 -7.66 3.34
C ARG A 121 -14.22 -8.71 4.23
N ARG A 122 -14.71 -9.81 3.66
CA ARG A 122 -15.29 -10.92 4.43
C ARG A 122 -14.26 -11.60 5.33
N ALA A 123 -13.01 -11.75 4.88
CA ALA A 123 -11.91 -12.25 5.70
C ALA A 123 -11.61 -11.32 6.90
N PHE A 124 -11.64 -10.01 6.68
CA PHE A 124 -11.53 -9.02 7.76
C PHE A 124 -12.72 -9.10 8.74
N SER A 125 -13.96 -9.10 8.22
CA SER A 125 -15.17 -9.15 9.05
C SER A 125 -15.32 -10.46 9.85
N SER A 126 -14.72 -11.56 9.38
CA SER A 126 -14.69 -12.84 10.12
C SER A 126 -13.52 -12.93 11.12
N GLY A 127 -12.69 -11.90 11.22
CA GLY A 127 -11.55 -11.83 12.12
C GLY A 127 -10.34 -12.67 11.66
N LYS A 128 -10.31 -13.09 10.39
CA LYS A 128 -9.20 -13.91 9.83
C LYS A 128 -7.93 -13.09 9.60
N ILE A 129 -8.11 -11.81 9.30
CA ILE A 129 -7.04 -10.84 9.04
C ILE A 129 -7.44 -9.50 9.67
N SER A 130 -6.46 -8.70 10.11
CA SER A 130 -6.69 -7.29 10.47
C SER A 130 -6.78 -6.39 9.24
N LEU A 131 -7.16 -5.14 9.43
CA LEU A 131 -7.24 -4.17 8.33
C LEU A 131 -5.86 -3.89 7.70
N SER A 132 -4.79 -3.81 8.52
CA SER A 132 -3.40 -3.67 8.03
C SER A 132 -2.96 -4.88 7.20
N GLN A 133 -3.36 -6.10 7.59
CA GLN A 133 -3.10 -7.31 6.81
C GLN A 133 -3.91 -7.34 5.50
N ALA A 134 -5.14 -6.82 5.49
CA ALA A 134 -5.95 -6.70 4.29
C ALA A 134 -5.34 -5.74 3.26
N GLU A 135 -4.83 -4.58 3.71
CA GLU A 135 -4.07 -3.64 2.88
C GLU A 135 -2.82 -4.31 2.28
N ALA A 136 -2.09 -5.07 3.10
CA ALA A 136 -0.88 -5.77 2.66
C ALA A 136 -1.12 -6.84 1.58
N VAL A 137 -2.29 -7.50 1.58
CA VAL A 137 -2.67 -8.44 0.52
C VAL A 137 -2.72 -7.75 -0.84
N ILE A 138 -3.21 -6.50 -0.92
CA ILE A 138 -3.19 -5.70 -2.16
C ILE A 138 -1.76 -5.37 -2.53
N GLY A 139 -1.02 -4.78 -1.59
CA GLY A 139 0.33 -4.32 -1.83
C GLY A 139 1.22 -5.42 -2.39
N LYS A 140 1.06 -6.65 -1.90
CA LYS A 140 1.76 -7.83 -2.42
C LYS A 140 1.47 -8.12 -3.90
N ILE A 141 0.25 -7.89 -4.36
CA ILE A 141 -0.18 -8.12 -5.74
C ILE A 141 0.39 -7.06 -6.67
N ASP A 142 0.43 -5.82 -6.18
CA ASP A 142 0.87 -4.65 -6.96
C ASP A 142 2.37 -4.37 -6.84
N ALA A 143 3.06 -5.08 -5.94
CA ALA A 143 4.50 -4.97 -5.69
C ALA A 143 5.32 -4.97 -6.99
N LYS A 144 6.24 -4.01 -7.08
CA LYS A 144 7.07 -3.76 -8.28
C LYS A 144 8.55 -4.03 -8.06
N THR A 145 8.99 -4.13 -6.81
CA THR A 145 10.37 -4.47 -6.43
C THR A 145 10.37 -5.63 -5.44
N ASP A 146 11.46 -6.40 -5.40
CA ASP A 146 11.63 -7.48 -4.41
C ASP A 146 11.54 -6.95 -2.97
N SER A 147 12.01 -5.73 -2.75
CA SER A 147 12.00 -5.08 -1.43
C SER A 147 10.59 -4.67 -1.01
N SER A 148 9.80 -4.10 -1.92
CA SER A 148 8.36 -3.86 -1.68
C SER A 148 7.60 -5.16 -1.39
N LEU A 149 7.90 -6.24 -2.12
CA LEU A 149 7.27 -7.53 -1.92
C LEU A 149 7.56 -8.10 -0.52
N ARG A 150 8.81 -7.96 -0.02
CA ARG A 150 9.18 -8.37 1.34
C ARG A 150 8.46 -7.58 2.42
N LEU A 151 8.35 -6.26 2.26
CA LEU A 151 7.61 -5.42 3.21
C LEU A 151 6.13 -5.80 3.27
N TRP A 152 5.51 -6.01 2.11
CA TRP A 152 4.12 -6.47 2.05
C TRP A 152 3.94 -7.87 2.63
N ASP A 153 4.91 -8.76 2.48
CA ASP A 153 4.90 -10.06 3.12
C ASP A 153 4.95 -9.98 4.65
N ASN A 154 5.82 -9.13 5.20
CA ASN A 154 5.89 -8.90 6.65
C ASN A 154 4.59 -8.31 7.19
N ALA A 155 4.03 -7.31 6.50
CA ALA A 155 2.76 -6.72 6.88
C ALA A 155 1.61 -7.74 6.81
N ALA A 156 1.55 -8.58 5.77
CA ALA A 156 0.55 -9.64 5.62
C ALA A 156 0.68 -10.73 6.71
N GLN A 157 1.91 -11.02 7.15
CA GLN A 157 2.18 -11.91 8.28
C GLN A 157 1.77 -11.31 9.64
N GLY A 158 1.35 -10.04 9.67
CA GLY A 158 0.85 -9.37 10.87
C GLY A 158 1.92 -8.69 11.70
N ARG A 159 3.08 -8.34 11.13
CA ARG A 159 4.12 -7.60 11.87
C ARG A 159 3.62 -6.26 12.42
N ILE A 160 2.92 -5.49 11.60
CA ILE A 160 2.29 -4.23 12.05
C ILE A 160 1.31 -4.52 13.19
N LYS A 161 0.45 -5.53 13.00
CA LYS A 161 -0.54 -5.95 14.01
C LYS A 161 0.13 -6.31 15.35
N CYS A 162 1.25 -7.03 15.35
CA CYS A 162 1.93 -7.38 16.60
C CYS A 162 2.40 -6.15 17.37
N GLU A 163 2.94 -5.14 16.69
CA GLU A 163 3.40 -3.89 17.33
C GLU A 163 2.22 -3.07 17.85
N THR A 164 1.15 -2.94 17.06
CA THR A 164 -0.05 -2.20 17.45
C THR A 164 -0.81 -2.91 18.57
N ASP A 165 -0.86 -4.25 18.57
CA ASP A 165 -1.43 -5.04 19.68
C ASP A 165 -0.65 -4.78 20.98
N ALA A 166 0.68 -4.77 20.93
CA ALA A 166 1.51 -4.49 22.11
C ALA A 166 1.27 -3.07 22.67
N ILE A 167 1.20 -2.07 21.81
CA ILE A 167 0.89 -0.68 22.20
C ILE A 167 -0.53 -0.59 22.78
N TYR A 168 -1.50 -1.25 22.15
CA TYR A 168 -2.90 -1.22 22.56
C TYR A 168 -3.07 -1.84 23.96
N ASP A 169 -2.44 -3.00 24.21
CA ASP A 169 -2.52 -3.68 25.49
C ASP A 169 -1.86 -2.85 26.61
N GLU A 170 -0.69 -2.24 26.32
CA GLU A 170 0.01 -1.35 27.25
C GLU A 170 -0.84 -0.12 27.62
N LEU A 171 -1.46 0.53 26.63
CA LEU A 171 -2.39 1.64 26.86
C LEU A 171 -3.58 1.20 27.72
N GLY A 172 -4.15 0.02 27.45
CA GLY A 172 -5.29 -0.52 28.20
C GLY A 172 -4.97 -0.73 29.69
N GLU A 173 -3.76 -1.20 30.02
CA GLU A 173 -3.32 -1.36 31.40
C GLU A 173 -3.14 -0.02 32.13
N ILE A 174 -2.59 0.99 31.45
CA ILE A 174 -2.41 2.34 32.01
C ILE A 174 -3.78 3.00 32.26
N ILE A 175 -4.68 2.95 31.27
CA ILE A 175 -6.05 3.50 31.36
C ILE A 175 -6.82 2.84 32.51
N SER A 176 -6.75 1.52 32.61
CA SER A 176 -7.42 0.78 33.69
C SER A 176 -6.94 1.22 35.07
N SER A 177 -5.65 1.53 35.20
CA SER A 177 -5.06 2.01 36.45
C SER A 177 -5.47 3.46 36.75
N ALA A 178 -5.49 4.33 35.74
CA ALA A 178 -5.96 5.72 35.88
C ALA A 178 -7.40 5.76 36.42
N TYR A 179 -8.31 4.98 35.81
CA TYR A 179 -9.70 4.92 36.25
C TYR A 179 -9.88 4.29 37.63
N ALA A 180 -9.07 3.28 38.00
CA ALA A 180 -9.11 2.73 39.35
C ALA A 180 -8.74 3.77 40.42
N THR A 181 -7.74 4.63 40.17
CA THR A 181 -7.39 5.72 41.10
C THR A 181 -8.52 6.75 41.24
N ILE A 182 -9.20 7.07 40.13
CA ILE A 182 -10.28 8.06 40.10
C ILE A 182 -11.53 7.54 40.82
N ASP A 183 -11.92 6.30 40.55
CA ASP A 183 -13.14 5.70 41.09
C ASP A 183 -12.99 5.31 42.58
N PHE A 184 -11.77 4.95 43.03
CA PHE A 184 -11.51 4.44 44.38
C PHE A 184 -10.25 5.04 45.05
N PRO A 185 -10.20 6.36 45.28
CA PRO A 185 -8.99 7.04 45.77
C PRO A 185 -8.56 6.65 47.20
N GLU A 186 -9.47 6.10 48.01
CA GLU A 186 -9.20 5.70 49.41
C GLU A 186 -8.79 4.23 49.57
N GLU A 187 -8.95 3.40 48.54
CA GLU A 187 -8.85 1.94 48.68
C GLU A 187 -7.49 1.34 48.24
N ASP A 188 -6.52 2.16 47.82
CA ASP A 188 -5.19 1.73 47.31
C ASP A 188 -5.31 0.56 46.31
N LEU A 189 -6.31 0.64 45.42
CA LEU A 189 -6.67 -0.40 44.46
C LEU A 189 -6.00 -0.22 43.09
N ALA A 190 -5.34 0.91 42.85
CA ALA A 190 -4.70 1.21 41.58
C ALA A 190 -3.50 0.26 41.37
N PRO A 191 -3.46 -0.53 40.28
CA PRO A 191 -2.35 -1.45 40.02
C PRO A 191 -1.01 -0.75 39.76
N LEU A 192 -1.04 0.51 39.31
CA LEU A 192 0.14 1.30 38.97
C LEU A 192 0.16 2.58 39.77
N SER A 193 1.35 2.96 40.23
CA SER A 193 1.60 4.31 40.75
C SER A 193 1.67 5.34 39.62
N ARG A 194 1.51 6.63 39.95
CA ARG A 194 1.65 7.74 38.98
C ARG A 194 3.01 7.75 38.27
N ASP A 195 4.09 7.46 38.99
CA ASP A 195 5.44 7.39 38.41
C ASP A 195 5.58 6.22 37.43
N GLU A 196 4.96 5.07 37.73
CA GLU A 196 4.90 3.93 36.82
C GLU A 196 4.05 4.23 35.59
N MET A 197 2.87 4.85 35.75
CA MET A 197 2.03 5.29 34.63
C MET A 197 2.81 6.22 33.70
N ARG A 198 3.53 7.20 34.24
CA ARG A 198 4.37 8.13 33.48
C ARG A 198 5.46 7.37 32.71
N THR A 199 6.20 6.50 33.40
CA THR A 199 7.28 5.71 32.80
C THR A 199 6.78 4.80 31.67
N ARG A 200 5.61 4.15 31.85
CA ARG A 200 5.00 3.29 30.84
C ARG A 200 4.50 4.11 29.65
N THR A 201 3.87 5.26 29.90
CA THR A 201 3.41 6.19 28.86
C THR A 201 4.57 6.73 28.03
N GLU A 202 5.72 7.06 28.65
CA GLU A 202 6.95 7.45 27.93
C GLU A 202 7.46 6.35 27.01
N LYS A 203 7.39 5.08 27.44
CA LYS A 203 7.76 3.93 26.60
C LYS A 203 6.81 3.78 25.40
N VAL A 204 5.50 3.94 25.61
CA VAL A 204 4.52 3.93 24.52
C VAL A 204 4.81 5.05 23.53
N ALA A 205 5.06 6.27 24.00
CA ALA A 205 5.41 7.40 23.14
C ALA A 205 6.68 7.12 22.31
N ALA A 206 7.73 6.56 22.93
CA ALA A 206 8.96 6.20 22.22
C ALA A 206 8.73 5.10 21.17
N HIS A 207 7.86 4.12 21.46
CA HIS A 207 7.50 3.05 20.54
C HIS A 207 6.71 3.59 19.34
N LEU A 208 5.73 4.45 19.59
CA LEU A 208 4.95 5.14 18.56
C LEU A 208 5.84 6.03 17.67
N GLU A 209 6.79 6.75 18.26
CA GLU A 209 7.74 7.59 17.54
C GLU A 209 8.67 6.76 16.64
N ALA A 210 9.18 5.64 17.14
CA ALA A 210 9.97 4.70 16.34
C ALA A 210 9.15 4.12 15.18
N LEU A 211 7.89 3.73 15.42
CA LEU A 211 7.01 3.19 14.38
C LEU A 211 6.66 4.27 13.33
N ALA A 212 6.35 5.49 13.75
CA ALA A 212 6.08 6.62 12.85
C ALA A 212 7.29 6.93 11.94
N ALA A 213 8.50 6.88 12.49
CA ALA A 213 9.73 7.13 11.73
C ALA A 213 9.94 6.15 10.55
N THR A 214 9.40 4.93 10.62
CA THR A 214 9.49 3.95 9.54
C THR A 214 8.70 4.34 8.28
N TYR A 215 7.71 5.22 8.40
CA TYR A 215 6.79 5.55 7.31
C TYR A 215 7.50 6.11 6.09
N ARG A 216 8.51 6.97 6.27
CA ARG A 216 9.23 7.58 5.15
C ARG A 216 9.84 6.52 4.23
N THR A 217 10.50 5.52 4.81
CA THR A 217 11.09 4.41 4.07
C THR A 217 10.02 3.49 3.49
N GLY A 218 9.03 3.09 4.30
CA GLY A 218 7.96 2.21 3.86
C GLY A 218 7.12 2.77 2.72
N HIS A 219 6.77 4.05 2.79
CA HIS A 219 6.07 4.76 1.73
C HIS A 219 6.90 4.80 0.45
N ALA A 220 8.18 5.18 0.54
CA ALA A 220 9.07 5.28 -0.60
C ALA A 220 9.31 3.94 -1.32
N VAL A 221 9.39 2.84 -0.57
CA VAL A 221 9.58 1.49 -1.13
C VAL A 221 8.29 0.90 -1.70
N CYS A 222 7.14 1.11 -1.04
CA CYS A 222 5.90 0.43 -1.39
C CYS A 222 4.96 1.24 -2.29
N GLU A 223 4.70 2.49 -1.94
CA GLU A 223 3.77 3.38 -2.66
C GLU A 223 4.52 4.26 -3.66
N GLY A 224 5.77 4.59 -3.36
CA GLY A 224 6.67 5.43 -4.13
C GLY A 224 6.74 6.88 -3.66
N VAL A 225 7.60 7.65 -4.31
CA VAL A 225 7.89 9.05 -4.02
C VAL A 225 7.48 9.89 -5.22
N ASN A 226 6.66 10.92 -4.99
CA ASN A 226 6.26 11.84 -6.05
C ASN A 226 7.49 12.64 -6.53
N THR A 227 7.94 12.34 -7.74
CA THR A 227 9.24 12.77 -8.24
C THR A 227 9.09 13.66 -9.47
N VAL A 228 9.74 14.82 -9.43
CA VAL A 228 9.78 15.79 -10.53
C VAL A 228 11.17 15.87 -11.11
N ILE A 229 11.27 15.75 -12.44
CA ILE A 229 12.50 16.04 -13.17
C ILE A 229 12.39 17.42 -13.80
N CYS A 230 13.27 18.33 -13.41
CA CYS A 230 13.28 19.72 -13.90
C CYS A 230 14.68 20.15 -14.36
N GLY A 231 14.78 21.29 -15.05
CA GLY A 231 16.01 21.75 -15.70
C GLY A 231 15.71 22.41 -17.05
N LYS A 232 16.67 23.16 -17.62
CA LYS A 232 16.45 23.85 -18.91
C LYS A 232 16.41 22.88 -20.10
N PRO A 233 15.94 23.30 -21.29
CA PRO A 233 16.05 22.50 -22.51
C PRO A 233 17.49 22.00 -22.75
N ASN A 234 17.65 20.81 -23.31
CA ASN A 234 18.95 20.23 -23.66
C ASN A 234 19.95 19.96 -22.50
N THR A 235 19.57 20.06 -21.21
CA THR A 235 20.42 19.59 -20.09
C THR A 235 20.51 18.08 -19.97
N GLY A 236 19.61 17.36 -20.66
CA GLY A 236 19.56 15.90 -20.66
C GLY A 236 18.47 15.31 -19.77
N LYS A 237 17.45 16.09 -19.38
CA LYS A 237 16.25 15.60 -18.68
C LYS A 237 15.64 14.35 -19.30
N SER A 238 15.36 14.38 -20.61
CA SER A 238 14.77 13.23 -21.32
C SER A 238 15.71 12.03 -21.38
N THR A 239 17.03 12.28 -21.40
CA THR A 239 18.03 11.20 -21.32
C THR A 239 18.02 10.56 -19.93
N LEU A 240 17.98 11.35 -18.87
CA LEU A 240 17.84 10.86 -17.48
C LEU A 240 16.52 10.12 -17.27
N LEU A 241 15.41 10.66 -17.77
CA LEU A 241 14.11 10.02 -17.73
C LEU A 241 14.19 8.63 -18.39
N ASN A 242 14.71 8.54 -19.61
CA ASN A 242 14.88 7.26 -20.29
C ASN A 242 15.85 6.31 -19.59
N LEU A 243 16.91 6.83 -18.96
CA LEU A 243 17.86 6.05 -18.14
C LEU A 243 17.14 5.39 -16.95
N LEU A 244 16.26 6.14 -16.28
CA LEU A 244 15.44 5.67 -15.17
C LEU A 244 14.31 4.75 -15.65
N CYS A 245 13.56 5.09 -16.70
CA CYS A 245 12.50 4.26 -17.28
C CYS A 245 13.02 3.00 -18.00
N GLY A 246 14.30 2.96 -18.35
CA GLY A 246 15.00 1.79 -18.89
C GLY A 246 15.44 0.79 -17.81
N SER A 247 15.36 1.17 -16.53
CA SER A 247 15.17 0.20 -15.46
C SER A 247 13.86 -0.53 -15.72
N GLU A 248 13.87 -1.86 -15.63
CA GLU A 248 12.72 -2.75 -15.73
C GLU A 248 11.41 -1.98 -15.58
N ARG A 249 10.76 -1.63 -16.71
CA ARG A 249 9.48 -0.94 -16.65
C ARG A 249 8.63 -1.75 -15.70
N ALA A 250 8.29 -1.17 -14.55
CA ALA A 250 7.22 -1.67 -13.74
C ALA A 250 5.98 -1.45 -14.60
N ILE A 251 5.65 -2.43 -15.48
CA ILE A 251 4.56 -2.29 -16.43
C ILE A 251 3.32 -2.05 -15.59
N VAL A 252 2.84 -0.80 -15.61
CA VAL A 252 1.50 -0.46 -15.18
C VAL A 252 0.63 -1.00 -16.29
N THR A 253 -0.04 -2.11 -16.03
CA THR A 253 -1.15 -2.53 -16.88
C THR A 253 -2.28 -1.53 -16.68
N ASP A 254 -2.72 -0.89 -17.75
CA ASP A 254 -3.95 -0.12 -17.77
C ASP A 254 -5.10 -0.98 -17.24
N ILE A 255 -5.55 -0.72 -16.01
CA ILE A 255 -6.90 -1.10 -15.63
C ILE A 255 -7.81 -0.05 -16.26
N ALA A 256 -8.50 -0.44 -17.33
CA ALA A 256 -9.44 0.41 -18.03
C ALA A 256 -10.48 0.99 -17.05
N GLY A 257 -10.38 2.29 -16.73
CA GLY A 257 -11.36 2.96 -15.87
C GLY A 257 -10.89 4.24 -15.16
N THR A 258 -9.60 4.45 -14.92
CA THR A 258 -9.11 5.66 -14.24
C THR A 258 -8.95 6.82 -15.23
N THR A 259 -10.08 7.41 -15.61
CA THR A 259 -10.12 8.66 -16.37
C THR A 259 -9.97 9.84 -15.42
N ARG A 260 -8.80 10.50 -15.45
CA ARG A 260 -8.55 11.97 -15.37
C ARG A 260 -7.28 12.38 -14.62
N ASP A 261 -6.61 11.46 -13.94
CA ASP A 261 -5.39 11.79 -13.22
C ASP A 261 -4.18 11.75 -14.16
N VAL A 262 -3.22 12.64 -13.88
CA VAL A 262 -1.97 12.83 -14.62
C VAL A 262 -1.36 11.46 -14.94
N ILE A 263 -1.00 11.22 -16.20
CA ILE A 263 -0.29 9.99 -16.60
C ILE A 263 1.05 10.02 -15.85
N SER A 264 1.14 9.32 -14.73
CA SER A 264 2.35 9.16 -13.94
C SER A 264 2.99 7.81 -14.28
N GLU A 265 4.26 7.82 -14.67
CA GLU A 265 5.03 6.58 -14.81
C GLU A 265 5.65 6.22 -13.46
N THR A 266 5.52 4.97 -13.03
CA THR A 266 6.22 4.47 -11.83
C THR A 266 7.46 3.71 -12.27
N VAL A 267 8.63 4.12 -11.77
CA VAL A 267 9.92 3.47 -12.06
C VAL A 267 10.62 3.06 -10.77
N ALA A 268 11.37 1.97 -10.82
CA ALA A 268 12.18 1.52 -9.68
C ALA A 268 13.59 2.11 -9.76
N ALA A 269 13.96 2.91 -8.77
CA ALA A 269 15.33 3.36 -8.54
C ALA A 269 15.91 2.54 -7.39
N GLY A 270 16.42 1.35 -7.72
CA GLY A 270 16.86 0.39 -6.72
C GLY A 270 15.67 -0.10 -5.91
N ASP A 271 15.72 0.06 -4.59
CA ASP A 271 14.61 -0.27 -3.69
C ASP A 271 13.45 0.74 -3.70
N ILE A 272 13.71 1.98 -4.15
CA ILE A 272 12.76 3.08 -4.06
C ILE A 272 11.91 3.16 -5.33
N LEU A 273 10.59 3.32 -5.17
CA LEU A 273 9.69 3.59 -6.27
C LEU A 273 9.58 5.10 -6.50
N LEU A 274 9.73 5.55 -7.74
CA LEU A 274 9.55 6.94 -8.14
C LEU A 274 8.27 7.05 -8.95
N ARG A 275 7.32 7.88 -8.50
CA ARG A 275 6.14 8.28 -9.26
C ARG A 275 6.48 9.53 -10.04
N LEU A 276 6.83 9.36 -11.31
CA LEU A 276 7.26 10.46 -12.16
C LEU A 276 6.04 11.22 -12.67
N CYS A 277 5.91 12.48 -12.27
CA CYS A 277 4.88 13.38 -12.77
C CYS A 277 5.25 13.89 -14.18
N ASP A 278 4.28 13.96 -15.09
CA ASP A 278 4.45 14.47 -16.47
C ASP A 278 4.65 16.00 -16.49
N THR A 279 5.81 16.45 -16.02
CA THR A 279 6.43 17.73 -16.38
C THR A 279 7.35 17.59 -17.58
N ALA A 280 7.50 16.38 -18.13
CA ALA A 280 8.51 16.04 -19.11
C ALA A 280 7.93 15.31 -20.33
N GLY A 281 6.86 15.84 -20.91
CA GLY A 281 6.54 15.66 -22.34
C GLY A 281 6.59 14.22 -22.84
N ILE A 282 5.88 13.30 -22.18
CA ILE A 282 5.76 11.91 -22.67
C ILE A 282 5.02 11.83 -24.02
N ARG A 283 4.43 12.95 -24.50
CA ARG A 283 3.94 13.09 -25.87
C ARG A 283 4.60 14.29 -26.53
N GLU A 284 5.58 14.02 -27.40
CA GLU A 284 5.98 14.97 -28.43
C GLU A 284 4.75 15.40 -29.23
N THR A 285 4.24 16.60 -28.94
CA THR A 285 3.40 17.34 -29.88
C THR A 285 4.01 18.73 -29.97
N GLY A 286 4.52 19.05 -31.17
CA GLY A 286 5.20 20.30 -31.45
C GLY A 286 4.30 21.52 -31.23
N ASP A 287 4.97 22.64 -30.93
CA ASP A 287 4.52 24.02 -31.02
C ASP A 287 3.14 24.38 -30.43
N ALA A 288 3.19 24.83 -29.17
CA ALA A 288 2.31 25.81 -28.49
C ALA A 288 2.37 25.71 -26.93
N ILE A 289 3.18 24.79 -26.38
CA ILE A 289 3.09 24.31 -24.98
C ILE A 289 3.97 25.09 -23.97
N GLU A 290 4.65 26.18 -24.35
CA GLU A 290 5.61 26.83 -23.44
C GLU A 290 4.99 27.59 -22.25
N LYS A 291 3.74 28.06 -22.34
CA LYS A 291 3.09 28.78 -21.21
C LYS A 291 2.32 27.85 -20.26
N ILE A 292 1.72 26.79 -20.80
CA ILE A 292 1.03 25.75 -20.03
C ILE A 292 2.06 24.84 -19.33
N GLY A 293 3.26 24.69 -19.92
CA GLY A 293 4.39 23.97 -19.32
C GLY A 293 4.88 24.61 -18.01
N VAL A 294 4.95 25.95 -17.94
CA VAL A 294 5.42 26.65 -16.73
C VAL A 294 4.46 26.46 -15.55
N ASP A 295 3.16 26.72 -15.72
CA ASP A 295 2.18 26.55 -14.63
C ASP A 295 2.04 25.09 -14.16
N ARG A 296 2.18 24.13 -15.08
CA ARG A 296 2.21 22.70 -14.74
C ARG A 296 3.51 22.30 -14.04
N SER A 297 4.66 22.85 -14.45
CA SER A 297 5.94 22.64 -13.76
C SER A 297 5.93 23.25 -12.36
N LEU A 298 5.26 24.38 -12.15
CA LEU A 298 5.09 25.01 -10.84
C LEU A 298 4.28 24.11 -9.89
N SER A 299 3.09 23.69 -10.31
CA SER A 299 2.23 22.83 -9.50
C SER A 299 2.90 21.47 -9.22
N ALA A 300 3.69 20.95 -10.16
CA ALA A 300 4.45 19.73 -9.91
C ALA A 300 5.56 19.92 -8.87
N ILE A 301 6.32 21.02 -8.91
CA ILE A 301 7.35 21.34 -7.90
C ILE A 301 6.71 21.52 -6.52
N GLU A 302 5.56 22.21 -6.44
CA GLU A 302 4.85 22.44 -5.17
C GLU A 302 4.33 21.14 -4.53
N ASN A 303 4.08 20.09 -5.32
CA ASN A 303 3.60 18.80 -4.83
C ASN A 303 4.68 17.70 -4.82
N ALA A 304 5.93 18.04 -5.17
CA ALA A 304 7.02 17.07 -5.26
C ALA A 304 7.50 16.67 -3.86
N GLU A 305 7.76 15.38 -3.69
CA GLU A 305 8.49 14.84 -2.53
C GLU A 305 9.99 14.72 -2.86
N LEU A 306 10.33 14.50 -4.13
CA LEU A 306 11.69 14.50 -4.66
C LEU A 306 11.80 15.34 -5.93
N ILE A 307 12.82 16.18 -6.01
CA ILE A 307 13.17 16.94 -7.21
C ILE A 307 14.54 16.52 -7.72
N LEU A 308 14.57 16.03 -8.96
CA LEU A 308 15.79 15.80 -9.73
C LEU A 308 16.05 17.02 -10.63
N ALA A 309 16.91 17.93 -10.17
CA ALA A 309 17.22 19.17 -10.86
C ALA A 309 18.43 18.97 -11.81
N VAL A 310 18.19 18.94 -13.12
CA VAL A 310 19.19 18.56 -14.13
C VAL A 310 19.86 19.77 -14.76
N PHE A 311 21.18 19.88 -14.56
CA PHE A 311 22.04 20.94 -15.09
C PHE A 311 23.07 20.37 -16.07
N ASP A 312 23.54 21.22 -17.00
CA ASP A 312 24.66 20.88 -17.88
C ASP A 312 25.98 21.19 -17.15
N GLY A 313 26.60 20.18 -16.55
CA GLY A 313 27.83 20.30 -15.77
C GLY A 313 29.06 20.74 -16.57
N SER A 314 28.98 20.71 -17.91
CA SER A 314 30.06 21.14 -18.80
C SER A 314 30.13 22.65 -19.02
N LYS A 315 29.18 23.41 -18.45
CA LYS A 315 29.08 24.88 -18.61
C LYS A 315 28.80 25.55 -17.26
N PRO A 316 29.24 26.81 -17.06
CA PRO A 316 28.80 27.62 -15.93
C PRO A 316 27.28 27.88 -15.95
N LEU A 317 26.69 28.22 -14.80
CA LEU A 317 25.27 28.60 -14.70
C LEU A 317 24.96 29.83 -15.55
N ASP A 318 23.91 29.74 -16.35
CA ASP A 318 23.29 30.88 -17.02
C ASP A 318 22.07 31.41 -16.24
N ASP A 319 21.40 32.43 -16.80
CA ASP A 319 20.26 33.08 -16.17
C ASP A 319 19.05 32.13 -16.05
N GLU A 320 18.84 31.22 -17.01
CA GLU A 320 17.77 30.22 -16.94
C GLU A 320 18.03 29.20 -15.82
N ASP A 321 19.27 28.72 -15.71
CA ASP A 321 19.66 27.81 -14.62
C ASP A 321 19.42 28.48 -13.24
N ARG A 322 19.78 29.77 -13.10
CA ARG A 322 19.54 30.55 -11.87
C ARG A 322 18.04 30.71 -11.57
N GLN A 323 17.21 30.96 -12.59
CA GLN A 323 15.76 31.07 -12.42
C GLN A 323 15.16 29.76 -11.92
N ILE A 324 15.59 28.61 -12.46
CA ILE A 324 15.14 27.29 -12.00
C ILE A 324 15.57 27.04 -10.56
N ILE A 325 16.80 27.38 -10.19
CA ILE A 325 17.28 27.26 -8.81
C ILE A 325 16.42 28.09 -7.84
N THR A 326 16.17 29.36 -8.19
CA THR A 326 15.29 30.24 -7.40
C THR A 326 13.90 29.64 -7.29
N LEU A 327 13.34 29.15 -8.39
CA LEU A 327 12.01 28.57 -8.41
C LEU A 327 11.89 27.36 -7.48
N ILE A 328 12.83 26.43 -7.54
CA ILE A 328 12.84 25.25 -6.66
C ILE A 328 12.94 25.69 -5.20
N LYS A 329 13.83 26.63 -4.88
CA LYS A 329 14.02 27.13 -3.51
C LYS A 329 12.79 27.86 -2.95
N GLU A 330 12.02 28.53 -3.80
CA GLU A 330 10.82 29.27 -3.41
C GLU A 330 9.56 28.39 -3.34
N LYS A 331 9.48 27.35 -4.17
CA LYS A 331 8.25 26.57 -4.39
C LYS A 331 8.26 25.16 -3.83
N ALA A 332 9.43 24.56 -3.65
CA ALA A 332 9.51 23.24 -3.02
C ALA A 332 8.97 23.31 -1.59
N THR A 333 8.14 22.35 -1.23
CA THR A 333 7.57 22.25 0.12
C THR A 333 8.66 21.92 1.15
N SER A 334 8.40 22.30 2.41
CA SER A 334 9.27 21.89 3.52
C SER A 334 9.27 20.36 3.62
N GLY A 335 10.45 19.75 3.52
CA GLY A 335 10.61 18.30 3.51
C GLY A 335 10.77 17.67 2.11
N CYS A 336 10.68 18.45 1.03
CA CYS A 336 11.04 17.96 -0.31
C CYS A 336 12.55 17.77 -0.44
N ASP A 337 12.98 16.56 -0.83
CA ASP A 337 14.38 16.26 -1.11
C ASP A 337 14.75 16.79 -2.51
N ILE A 338 15.96 17.35 -2.64
CA ILE A 338 16.42 17.92 -3.91
C ILE A 338 17.81 17.37 -4.23
N ILE A 339 17.92 16.67 -5.36
CA ILE A 339 19.18 16.19 -5.92
C ILE A 339 19.52 17.00 -7.18
N ALA A 340 20.67 17.69 -7.15
CA ALA A 340 21.23 18.30 -8.34
C ALA A 340 21.94 17.26 -9.21
N ILE A 341 21.42 17.01 -10.41
CA ILE A 341 22.05 16.15 -11.41
C ILE A 341 22.93 17.01 -12.31
N LEU A 342 24.24 17.02 -12.06
CA LEU A 342 25.24 17.68 -12.89
C LEU A 342 25.60 16.75 -14.06
N ASN A 343 24.84 16.85 -15.15
CA ASN A 343 24.94 15.95 -16.30
C ASN A 343 26.04 16.38 -17.30
N LYS A 344 26.41 15.49 -18.22
CA LYS A 344 27.44 15.69 -19.27
C LYS A 344 28.86 15.86 -18.74
N SER A 345 29.21 15.16 -17.67
CA SER A 345 30.59 15.14 -17.14
C SER A 345 31.62 14.68 -18.17
N ASP A 346 31.20 13.95 -19.23
CA ASP A 346 32.03 13.58 -20.39
C ASP A 346 32.59 14.78 -21.17
N LYS A 347 31.97 15.96 -21.04
CA LYS A 347 32.34 17.17 -21.79
C LYS A 347 33.11 18.20 -20.98
N GLY A 348 33.39 17.92 -19.71
CA GLY A 348 34.10 18.79 -18.79
C GLY A 348 33.30 19.13 -17.53
N GLU A 349 33.97 19.78 -16.59
CA GLU A 349 33.44 20.09 -15.27
C GLU A 349 33.58 21.60 -15.01
N ALA A 350 32.63 22.37 -15.51
CA ALA A 350 32.58 23.83 -15.33
C ALA A 350 31.58 24.26 -14.25
N LEU A 351 30.84 23.30 -13.66
CA LEU A 351 29.84 23.52 -12.63
C LEU A 351 30.08 22.61 -11.42
N SER A 352 29.92 23.17 -10.22
CA SER A 352 30.04 22.47 -8.95
C SER A 352 28.73 22.38 -8.17
N ALA A 353 28.72 21.51 -7.17
CA ALA A 353 27.61 21.38 -6.22
C ALA A 353 27.36 22.71 -5.48
N ASP A 354 28.43 23.44 -5.14
CA ASP A 354 28.34 24.72 -4.44
C ASP A 354 27.70 25.80 -5.31
N ASP A 355 27.89 25.75 -6.63
CA ASP A 355 27.30 26.72 -7.55
C ASP A 355 25.77 26.62 -7.60
N VAL A 356 25.23 25.39 -7.55
CA VAL A 356 23.77 25.15 -7.53
C VAL A 356 23.19 25.32 -6.12
N GLY A 357 23.97 25.00 -5.09
CA GLY A 357 23.62 25.20 -3.68
C GLY A 357 22.39 24.41 -3.25
N PHE A 358 22.34 23.13 -3.62
CA PHE A 358 21.37 22.15 -3.12
C PHE A 358 22.06 21.15 -2.18
N PRO A 359 21.33 20.52 -1.24
CA PRO A 359 21.94 19.64 -0.23
C PRO A 359 22.59 18.38 -0.82
N HIS A 360 22.01 17.83 -1.91
CA HIS A 360 22.47 16.63 -2.58
C HIS A 360 22.86 16.94 -4.02
N SER A 361 23.91 16.30 -4.52
CA SER A 361 24.32 16.45 -5.91
C SER A 361 25.07 15.22 -6.42
N VAL A 362 24.81 14.85 -7.67
CA VAL A 362 25.53 13.78 -8.36
C VAL A 362 26.02 14.26 -9.72
N ARG A 363 27.24 13.88 -10.06
CA ARG A 363 27.82 14.09 -11.39
C ARG A 363 27.67 12.84 -12.22
N ILE A 364 27.09 12.99 -13.40
CA ILE A 364 26.90 11.88 -14.34
C ILE A 364 27.15 12.31 -15.78
N SER A 365 27.48 11.34 -16.62
CA SER A 365 27.18 11.40 -18.05
C SER A 365 26.01 10.45 -18.27
N ALA A 366 24.81 10.96 -18.54
CA ALA A 366 23.62 10.11 -18.72
C ALA A 366 23.72 9.13 -19.92
N LYS A 367 24.82 9.17 -20.68
CA LYS A 367 25.16 8.21 -21.73
C LYS A 367 25.97 7.01 -21.22
N ASP A 368 26.57 7.13 -20.04
CA ASP A 368 27.44 6.13 -19.46
C ASP A 368 26.60 5.09 -18.71
N GLU A 369 27.02 3.83 -18.77
CA GLU A 369 26.31 2.72 -18.14
C GLU A 369 26.27 2.84 -16.60
N THR A 370 27.26 3.52 -16.00
CA THR A 370 27.37 3.74 -14.55
C THR A 370 26.46 4.85 -14.02
N ALA A 371 25.96 5.74 -14.89
CA ALA A 371 25.15 6.88 -14.46
C ALA A 371 23.89 6.44 -13.71
N LYS A 372 23.30 5.32 -14.13
CA LYS A 372 22.10 4.77 -13.49
C LYS A 372 22.38 4.38 -12.04
N SER A 373 23.41 3.58 -11.80
CA SER A 373 23.75 3.15 -10.44
C SER A 373 24.08 4.33 -9.53
N THR A 374 24.79 5.35 -10.04
CA THR A 374 25.12 6.55 -9.27
C THR A 374 23.87 7.33 -8.85
N VAL A 375 22.92 7.54 -9.76
CA VAL A 375 21.66 8.24 -9.41
C VAL A 375 20.82 7.40 -8.46
N THR A 376 20.72 6.09 -8.68
CA THR A 376 19.98 5.17 -7.81
C THR A 376 20.52 5.18 -6.39
N THR A 377 21.84 5.07 -6.20
CA THR A 377 22.45 5.06 -4.86
C THR A 377 22.21 6.37 -4.11
N GLU A 378 22.26 7.52 -4.79
CA GLU A 378 21.96 8.80 -4.14
C GLU A 378 20.48 8.85 -3.70
N ILE A 379 19.56 8.40 -4.55
CA ILE A 379 18.13 8.35 -4.22
C ILE A 379 17.88 7.42 -3.02
N GLU A 380 18.44 6.21 -3.02
CA GLU A 380 18.29 5.27 -1.92
C GLU A 380 18.78 5.86 -0.59
N SER A 381 19.92 6.55 -0.60
CA SER A 381 20.51 7.15 0.60
C SER A 381 19.64 8.19 1.31
N LEU A 382 18.65 8.77 0.61
CA LEU A 382 17.69 9.72 1.19
C LEU A 382 16.57 9.05 1.98
N TYR A 383 16.22 7.81 1.60
CA TYR A 383 15.02 7.14 2.11
C TYR A 383 15.32 5.88 2.92
N THR A 384 16.51 5.30 2.77
CA THR A 384 16.85 4.04 3.43
C THR A 384 18.34 3.90 3.72
N ASP A 385 18.65 3.24 4.83
CA ASP A 385 19.98 2.73 5.18
C ASP A 385 20.14 1.23 4.86
N GLY A 386 19.09 0.59 4.37
CA GLY A 386 19.04 -0.85 4.04
C GLY A 386 18.52 -1.76 5.18
N GLU A 387 18.24 -1.24 6.38
CA GLU A 387 17.87 -2.04 7.56
C GLU A 387 16.35 -2.06 7.87
N TYR A 388 15.50 -1.92 6.86
CA TYR A 388 14.04 -1.77 7.04
C TYR A 388 13.24 -3.07 6.85
N THR A 389 13.88 -4.18 6.45
CA THR A 389 13.17 -5.40 6.01
C THR A 389 12.82 -6.39 7.11
N GLU A 390 13.28 -6.20 8.35
CA GLU A 390 13.01 -7.13 9.47
C GLU A 390 11.99 -6.60 10.50
N ASN A 391 11.69 -5.30 10.48
CA ASN A 391 10.83 -4.64 11.45
C ASN A 391 9.42 -4.39 10.91
N ALA A 392 8.48 -4.03 11.79
CA ALA A 392 7.21 -3.48 11.36
C ALA A 392 7.44 -2.10 10.73
N VAL A 393 6.99 -1.96 9.48
CA VAL A 393 7.17 -0.73 8.70
C VAL A 393 5.81 -0.23 8.25
N LEU A 394 5.51 1.03 8.55
CA LEU A 394 4.30 1.69 8.07
C LEU A 394 4.43 1.98 6.58
N THR A 395 3.40 1.65 5.81
CA THR A 395 3.42 1.78 4.34
C THR A 395 2.42 2.82 3.84
N GLY A 396 1.23 2.85 4.44
CA GLY A 396 0.13 3.73 4.03
C GLY A 396 0.00 4.98 4.88
N GLU A 397 -0.39 6.09 4.25
CA GLU A 397 -0.63 7.39 4.89
C GLU A 397 -1.65 7.30 6.04
N ARG A 398 -2.70 6.47 5.87
CA ARG A 398 -3.71 6.22 6.91
C ARG A 398 -3.09 5.67 8.19
N GLN A 399 -2.19 4.70 8.06
CA GLN A 399 -1.52 4.05 9.19
C GLN A 399 -0.63 5.06 9.90
N HIS A 400 0.18 5.81 9.13
CA HIS A 400 1.03 6.88 9.66
C HIS A 400 0.22 7.96 10.39
N ALA A 401 -0.88 8.45 9.80
CA ALA A 401 -1.73 9.44 10.42
C ALA A 401 -2.34 8.95 11.74
N ALA A 402 -2.74 7.67 11.83
CA ALA A 402 -3.23 7.06 13.06
C ALA A 402 -2.14 6.99 14.14
N VAL A 403 -0.92 6.57 13.79
CA VAL A 403 0.23 6.53 14.72
C VAL A 403 0.62 7.94 15.19
N CYS A 404 0.67 8.93 14.30
CA CYS A 404 0.99 10.31 14.67
C CYS A 404 -0.05 10.91 15.63
N ARG A 405 -1.35 10.69 15.37
CA ARG A 405 -2.41 11.13 16.30
C ARG A 405 -2.27 10.45 17.66
N ALA A 406 -2.03 9.14 17.69
CA ALA A 406 -1.80 8.41 18.93
C ALA A 406 -0.58 8.95 19.69
N LEU A 407 0.51 9.27 18.97
CA LEU A 407 1.72 9.85 19.56
C LEU A 407 1.45 11.23 20.16
N GLU A 408 0.72 12.09 19.45
CA GLU A 408 0.33 13.42 19.93
C GLU A 408 -0.50 13.32 21.21
N LEU A 409 -1.53 12.46 21.22
CA LEU A 409 -2.37 12.19 22.39
C LEU A 409 -1.59 11.56 23.55
N THR A 410 -0.64 10.68 23.28
CA THR A 410 0.22 10.09 24.32
C THR A 410 1.16 11.13 24.93
N LYS A 411 1.70 12.05 24.11
CA LYS A 411 2.53 13.17 24.59
C LYS A 411 1.70 14.16 25.42
N GLY A 412 0.47 14.47 25.00
CA GLY A 412 -0.46 15.26 25.80
C GLY A 412 -0.77 14.59 27.15
N ALA A 413 -0.96 13.28 27.17
CA ALA A 413 -1.24 12.54 28.41
C ALA A 413 -0.09 12.65 29.41
N LEU A 414 1.17 12.66 28.94
CA LEU A 414 2.33 12.91 29.79
C LEU A 414 2.31 14.32 30.41
N GLU A 415 1.95 15.34 29.63
CA GLU A 415 1.79 16.70 30.15
C GLU A 415 0.64 16.79 31.15
N ALA A 416 -0.47 16.10 30.90
CA ALA A 416 -1.63 16.04 31.77
C ALA A 416 -1.33 15.33 33.09
N LEU A 417 -0.55 14.24 33.05
CA LEU A 417 -0.06 13.56 34.25
C LEU A 417 0.75 14.50 35.13
N ASP A 418 1.44 15.51 34.59
CA ASP A 418 2.21 16.47 35.38
C ASP A 418 1.36 17.65 35.90
N THR A 419 0.34 18.08 35.15
CA THR A 419 -0.35 19.37 35.36
C THR A 419 -1.83 19.29 35.75
N PHE A 420 -2.59 18.35 35.19
CA PHE A 420 -4.05 18.30 35.32
C PHE A 420 -4.56 17.10 36.12
N GLY A 421 -3.76 16.03 36.23
CA GLY A 421 -4.09 14.82 36.97
C GLY A 421 -4.49 13.65 36.07
N GLU A 422 -4.79 12.51 36.71
CA GLU A 422 -4.94 11.21 36.05
C GLU A 422 -6.22 11.10 35.21
N ASP A 423 -7.25 11.91 35.47
CA ASP A 423 -8.51 11.93 34.71
C ASP A 423 -8.32 12.43 33.26
N ILE A 424 -7.67 13.60 33.11
CA ILE A 424 -7.36 14.13 31.78
C ILE A 424 -6.38 13.20 31.05
N ALA A 425 -5.36 12.70 31.75
CA ALA A 425 -4.41 11.76 31.16
C ALA A 425 -5.10 10.47 30.69
N GLY A 426 -5.99 9.87 31.49
CA GLY A 426 -6.75 8.68 31.13
C GLY A 426 -7.61 8.89 29.88
N SER A 427 -8.29 10.04 29.79
CA SER A 427 -9.10 10.39 28.62
C SER A 427 -8.29 10.57 27.34
N GLU A 428 -7.10 11.18 27.42
CA GLU A 428 -6.20 11.30 26.27
C GLU A 428 -5.62 9.95 25.83
N LEU A 429 -5.25 9.09 26.78
CA LEU A 429 -4.80 7.72 26.47
C LEU A 429 -5.90 6.87 25.85
N GLU A 430 -7.16 7.03 26.26
CA GLU A 430 -8.30 6.35 25.64
C GLU A 430 -8.47 6.76 24.17
N GLN A 431 -8.31 8.06 23.87
CA GLN A 431 -8.31 8.55 22.49
C GLN A 431 -7.11 8.00 21.70
N ALA A 432 -5.91 7.93 22.31
CA ALA A 432 -4.73 7.34 21.68
C ALA A 432 -4.93 5.86 21.34
N MET A 433 -5.54 5.10 22.27
CA MET A 433 -5.90 3.69 22.09
C MET A 433 -6.91 3.52 20.94
N GLY A 434 -7.90 4.43 20.85
CA GLY A 434 -8.83 4.49 19.72
C GLY A 434 -8.11 4.71 18.39
N ALA A 435 -7.20 5.67 18.32
CA ALA A 435 -6.42 5.97 17.11
C ALA A 435 -5.57 4.78 16.65
N ILE A 436 -4.87 4.09 17.56
CA ILE A 436 -4.13 2.86 17.21
C ILE A 436 -5.07 1.73 16.80
N GLY A 437 -6.22 1.60 17.47
CA GLY A 437 -7.28 0.66 17.10
C GLY A 437 -7.78 0.82 15.66
N GLU A 438 -7.64 2.02 15.06
CA GLU A 438 -7.99 2.23 13.66
C GLU A 438 -7.08 1.45 12.69
N ILE A 439 -5.81 1.20 13.04
CA ILE A 439 -4.84 0.56 12.13
C ILE A 439 -5.28 -0.86 11.78
N ASP A 440 -5.74 -1.62 12.77
CA ASP A 440 -6.17 -3.01 12.62
C ASP A 440 -7.68 -3.19 12.47
N GLY A 441 -8.46 -2.10 12.52
CA GLY A 441 -9.91 -2.14 12.30
C GLY A 441 -10.75 -2.32 13.56
N ARG A 442 -10.17 -2.19 14.77
CA ARG A 442 -10.89 -2.30 16.07
C ARG A 442 -11.86 -1.12 16.28
N ALA A 443 -11.50 0.06 15.77
CA ALA A 443 -12.24 1.31 15.98
C ALA A 443 -12.52 2.06 14.66
N VAL A 444 -12.86 1.33 13.58
CA VAL A 444 -13.04 1.90 12.24
C VAL A 444 -14.50 1.90 11.81
N GLY A 445 -14.98 3.04 11.29
CA GLY A 445 -16.33 3.15 10.71
C GLY A 445 -16.47 2.41 9.37
N GLU A 446 -17.70 2.01 9.04
CA GLU A 446 -18.00 1.23 7.82
C GLU A 446 -17.58 1.94 6.52
N ASP A 447 -17.65 3.27 6.46
CA ASP A 447 -17.27 4.05 5.29
C ASP A 447 -15.77 3.95 4.96
N VAL A 448 -14.90 3.92 5.98
CA VAL A 448 -13.45 3.78 5.79
C VAL A 448 -13.13 2.38 5.29
N VAL A 449 -13.76 1.36 5.86
CA VAL A 449 -13.67 -0.03 5.40
C VAL A 449 -14.08 -0.11 3.92
N ASN A 450 -15.22 0.47 3.56
CA ASN A 450 -15.71 0.47 2.18
C ASN A 450 -14.76 1.20 1.21
N ARG A 451 -14.16 2.33 1.61
CA ARG A 451 -13.20 3.07 0.78
C ARG A 451 -11.93 2.27 0.50
N ILE A 452 -11.41 1.55 1.50
CA ILE A 452 -10.25 0.67 1.34
C ILE A 452 -10.59 -0.44 0.34
N PHE A 453 -11.69 -1.16 0.56
CA PHE A 453 -12.06 -2.30 -0.28
C PHE A 453 -12.54 -1.93 -1.70
N HIS A 454 -13.00 -0.70 -1.92
CA HIS A 454 -13.36 -0.21 -3.25
C HIS A 454 -12.17 -0.18 -4.22
N ASN A 455 -10.96 0.05 -3.71
CA ASN A 455 -9.75 0.10 -4.55
C ASN A 455 -9.22 -1.31 -4.93
N PHE A 456 -9.85 -2.38 -4.45
CA PHE A 456 -9.42 -3.75 -4.74
C PHE A 456 -9.97 -4.23 -6.09
N CYS A 457 -9.30 -5.22 -6.68
CA CYS A 457 -9.82 -5.94 -7.83
C CYS A 457 -11.07 -6.77 -7.45
N VAL A 458 -12.01 -6.92 -8.40
CA VAL A 458 -13.09 -7.89 -8.30
C VAL A 458 -12.52 -9.31 -8.34
N GLY A 459 -12.92 -10.18 -7.40
CA GLY A 459 -12.40 -11.55 -7.28
C GLY A 459 -11.40 -11.75 -6.14
N LYS A 460 -11.13 -10.70 -5.38
CA LYS A 460 -10.39 -10.70 -4.12
C LYS A 460 -11.15 -9.99 -3.03
#